data_AF-A0A972HNG3-F1
#
_entry.id   AF-A0A972HNG3-F1
#
_cell.length_a   1.000
_cell.length_b   1.000
_cell.length_c   1.000
_cell.angle_alpha   90.00
_cell.angle_beta   90.00
_cell.angle_gamma   90.00
#
_symmetry.space_group_name_H-M   'P 1'
#
loop_
_entity.id
_entity.type
_entity.pdbx_description
1 polymer ?
#
loop_
_entity_poly.entity_id
_entity_poly.type
_entity_poly.pdbx_seq_one_letter_code
_entity_poly.pdbx_strand_id
1 'polypeptide(L)'
;MEFPDRMGYKVVSKTDPMFNEVCELLELDPEQVDYMLYEDFEDVDYTLYEDFDEMESGETWRPENRVIEVYFVDGTRDEIEIELDSELDEALKRLLG
;
A
#
# COMPACT_ATOMS: atom_id res chain seq x y z
N MET A 1 9.84 -19.71 11.59
CA MET A 1 10.25 -18.55 10.77
C MET A 1 9.16 -17.54 10.99
N GLU A 2 9.39 -16.63 11.93
CA GLU A 2 8.48 -15.54 12.26
C GLU A 2 8.77 -14.44 11.24
N PHE A 3 7.78 -14.07 10.44
CA PHE A 3 7.87 -12.95 9.51
C PHE A 3 8.15 -11.68 10.34
N PRO A 4 8.93 -10.70 9.85
CA PRO A 4 9.10 -9.45 10.55
C PRO A 4 7.73 -8.76 10.69
N ASP A 5 7.21 -8.76 11.91
CA ASP A 5 5.86 -8.40 12.35
C ASP A 5 5.58 -6.87 12.29
N ARG A 6 6.15 -6.14 11.33
CA ARG A 6 6.07 -4.66 11.29
C ARG A 6 6.04 -4.05 9.88
N MET A 7 5.30 -4.64 8.96
CA MET A 7 4.68 -3.79 7.93
C MET A 7 3.42 -3.23 8.59
N GLY A 8 3.46 -1.96 8.97
CA GLY A 8 2.23 -1.26 9.32
C GLY A 8 1.33 -1.32 8.11
N TYR A 9 0.08 -1.78 8.29
CA TYR A 9 -0.91 -1.66 7.24
C TYR A 9 -2.01 -0.78 7.78
N LYS A 10 -2.34 0.25 7.01
CA LYS A 10 -3.57 1.00 7.23
C LYS A 10 -4.69 0.31 6.47
N VAL A 11 -5.70 -0.12 7.21
CA VAL A 11 -6.90 -0.71 6.63
C VAL A 11 -7.92 0.40 6.41
N VAL A 12 -8.50 0.46 5.21
CA VAL A 12 -9.63 1.34 4.88
C VAL A 12 -10.78 0.48 4.41
N SER A 13 -11.84 0.42 5.21
CA SER A 13 -13.03 -0.41 4.99
C SER A 13 -14.27 0.45 4.69
N LYS A 14 -15.37 -0.16 4.24
CA LYS A 14 -16.66 0.54 4.07
C LYS A 14 -17.16 1.32 5.29
N THR A 15 -16.65 1.00 6.48
CA THR A 15 -17.05 1.69 7.73
C THR A 15 -16.26 2.97 7.99
N ASP A 16 -15.18 3.19 7.25
CA ASP A 16 -14.33 4.36 7.37
C ASP A 16 -14.92 5.56 6.62
N PRO A 17 -14.90 6.77 7.22
CA PRO A 17 -15.49 7.96 6.60
C PRO A 17 -14.78 8.34 5.29
N MET A 18 -13.48 8.05 5.18
CA MET A 18 -12.67 8.32 3.98
C MET A 18 -12.84 7.29 2.87
N PHE A 19 -13.56 6.18 3.09
CA PHE A 19 -13.60 5.05 2.15
C PHE A 19 -14.02 5.46 0.73
N ASN A 20 -15.10 6.23 0.60
CA ASN A 20 -15.59 6.66 -0.71
C ASN A 20 -14.62 7.62 -1.41
N GLU A 21 -13.99 8.53 -0.67
CA GLU A 21 -13.00 9.46 -1.21
C GLU A 21 -11.75 8.70 -1.70
N VAL A 22 -11.34 7.68 -0.94
CA VAL A 22 -10.24 6.80 -1.32
C VAL A 22 -10.56 5.99 -2.57
N CYS A 23 -11.76 5.41 -2.66
CA CYS A 23 -12.20 4.73 -3.88
C CYS A 23 -12.24 5.68 -5.09
N GLU A 24 -12.70 6.92 -4.91
CA GLU A 24 -12.72 7.94 -5.97
C GLU A 24 -11.29 8.25 -6.47
N LEU A 25 -10.33 8.42 -5.56
CA LEU A 25 -8.93 8.68 -5.90
C LEU A 25 -8.29 7.52 -6.68
N LEU A 26 -8.68 6.29 -6.38
CA LEU A 26 -8.18 5.08 -7.04
C LEU A 26 -9.03 4.64 -8.25
N GLU A 27 -10.02 5.44 -8.64
CA GLU A 27 -10.96 5.11 -9.72
C GLU A 27 -11.68 3.76 -9.51
N LEU A 28 -11.93 3.39 -8.25
CA LEU A 28 -12.59 2.17 -7.83
C LEU A 28 -14.09 2.38 -7.58
N ASP A 29 -14.87 1.33 -7.80
CA ASP A 29 -16.30 1.31 -7.47
C ASP A 29 -16.52 0.92 -5.99
N PRO A 30 -17.00 1.83 -5.11
CA PRO A 30 -17.11 1.57 -3.67
C PRO A 30 -18.15 0.50 -3.32
N GLU A 31 -19.09 0.20 -4.23
CA GLU A 31 -20.05 -0.89 -4.03
C GLU A 31 -19.37 -2.26 -4.14
N GLN A 32 -18.35 -2.38 -5.00
CA GLN A 32 -17.62 -3.62 -5.28
C GLN A 32 -16.40 -3.86 -4.38
N VAL A 33 -15.80 -2.81 -3.81
CA VAL A 33 -14.67 -2.95 -2.88
C VAL A 33 -15.17 -3.23 -1.47
N ASP A 34 -14.61 -4.22 -0.77
CA ASP A 34 -14.91 -4.52 0.65
C ASP A 34 -13.98 -3.74 1.61
N TYR A 35 -12.67 -3.84 1.39
CA TYR A 35 -11.66 -3.07 2.10
C TYR A 35 -10.36 -2.97 1.29
N MET A 36 -9.49 -2.04 1.69
CA MET A 36 -8.18 -1.79 1.10
C MET A 36 -7.11 -1.84 2.18
N LEU A 37 -5.95 -2.40 1.84
CA LEU A 37 -4.75 -2.38 2.68
C LEU A 37 -3.71 -1.46 2.05
N TYR A 38 -3.29 -0.46 2.80
CA TYR A 38 -2.22 0.46 2.44
C TYR A 38 -0.98 0.08 3.22
N GLU A 39 0.13 -0.17 2.54
CA GLU A 39 1.43 -0.18 3.19
C GLU A 39 1.67 1.16 3.90
N ASP A 40 2.18 1.10 5.14
CA ASP A 40 2.41 2.28 5.98
C ASP A 40 3.24 3.36 5.27
N PHE A 41 3.03 4.60 5.69
CA PHE A 41 3.74 5.76 5.16
C PHE A 41 5.05 6.02 5.91
N GLU A 42 5.23 5.43 7.10
CA GLU A 42 6.44 5.58 7.92
C GLU A 42 7.42 4.41 7.68
N ASP A 43 8.63 4.77 7.25
CA ASP A 43 9.87 3.97 7.27
C ASP A 43 9.67 2.46 7.03
N VAL A 44 9.35 2.11 5.78
CA VAL A 44 9.63 0.74 5.36
C VAL A 44 11.15 0.61 5.23
N ASP A 45 11.75 0.03 6.27
CA ASP A 45 13.17 -0.28 6.35
C ASP A 45 13.47 -1.46 5.40
N TYR A 46 13.61 -1.16 4.11
CA TYR A 46 13.88 -2.17 3.06
C TYR A 46 15.27 -2.80 3.15
N THR A 47 16.06 -2.41 4.15
CA THR A 47 17.36 -3.01 4.47
C THR A 47 17.25 -4.50 4.87
N LEU A 48 16.04 -5.02 5.08
CA LEU A 48 15.78 -6.41 5.48
C LEU A 48 15.70 -7.44 4.33
N TYR A 49 15.76 -7.02 3.06
CA TYR A 49 15.74 -7.94 1.91
C TYR A 49 17.15 -8.36 1.43
N GLU A 50 18.18 -8.28 2.28
CA GLU A 50 19.56 -8.72 1.99
C GLU A 50 19.80 -10.25 2.13
N ASP A 51 18.78 -11.11 1.96
CA ASP A 51 18.96 -12.57 2.06
C ASP A 51 18.52 -13.30 0.79
N PHE A 52 19.03 -12.87 -0.38
CA PHE A 52 19.24 -13.75 -1.54
C PHE A 52 20.39 -13.20 -2.39
N ASP A 53 21.56 -13.81 -2.21
CA ASP A 53 22.76 -13.88 -3.06
C ASP A 53 22.82 -13.00 -4.34
N GLU A 54 23.91 -12.22 -4.45
CA GLU A 54 24.50 -11.65 -5.67
C GLU A 54 23.95 -10.33 -6.26
N MET A 55 23.69 -9.29 -5.44
CA MET A 55 23.77 -7.90 -5.95
C MET A 55 24.89 -7.10 -5.29
N GLU A 56 25.63 -6.43 -6.14
CA GLU A 56 26.76 -5.55 -5.85
C GLU A 56 26.42 -4.56 -4.72
N SER A 57 27.31 -4.49 -3.73
CA SER A 57 27.19 -3.60 -2.58
C SER A 57 27.01 -2.14 -2.99
N GLY A 58 25.90 -1.51 -2.60
CA GLY A 58 25.82 -0.05 -2.46
C GLY A 58 24.51 0.63 -2.82
N GLU A 59 23.54 -0.05 -3.44
CA GLU A 59 22.26 0.55 -3.76
C GLU A 59 21.22 0.11 -2.72
N THR A 60 20.87 1.02 -1.82
CA THR A 60 19.65 0.88 -1.02
C THR A 60 18.49 0.77 -2.00
N TRP A 61 17.96 -0.45 -2.19
CA TRP A 61 16.74 -0.63 -2.96
C TRP A 61 15.65 0.19 -2.26
N ARG A 62 15.25 1.30 -2.89
CA ARG A 62 14.09 2.07 -2.50
C ARG A 62 12.98 1.63 -3.44
N PRO A 63 11.80 1.22 -2.94
CA PRO A 63 10.66 1.02 -3.81
C PRO A 63 10.42 2.30 -4.60
N GLU A 64 10.11 2.15 -5.89
CA GLU A 64 9.67 3.28 -6.71
C GLU A 64 8.15 3.47 -6.59
N ASN A 65 7.43 2.43 -6.12
CA ASN A 65 5.98 2.40 -5.99
C ASN A 65 5.53 1.95 -4.59
N ARG A 66 4.40 2.48 -4.13
CA ARG A 66 3.61 1.93 -3.01
C ARG A 66 2.57 0.96 -3.56
N VAL A 67 2.37 -0.16 -2.87
CA VAL A 67 1.32 -1.13 -3.20
C VAL A 67 0.09 -0.89 -2.32
N ILE A 68 -1.08 -0.94 -2.95
CA ILE A 68 -2.38 -0.95 -2.29
C ILE A 68 -3.08 -2.24 -2.68
N GLU A 69 -3.40 -3.06 -1.69
CA GLU A 69 -4.17 -4.28 -1.92
C GLU A 69 -5.67 -3.96 -1.81
N VAL A 70 -6.43 -4.27 -2.86
CA VAL A 70 -7.87 -4.06 -2.91
C VAL A 70 -8.57 -5.40 -2.78
N TYR A 71 -9.44 -5.55 -1.78
CA TYR A 71 -10.23 -6.75 -1.58
C TYR A 71 -11.68 -6.46 -1.96
N PHE A 72 -12.23 -7.23 -2.89
CA PHE A 72 -13.58 -7.04 -3.42
C PHE A 72 -14.62 -7.91 -2.71
N VAL A 73 -15.87 -7.48 -2.77
CA VAL A 73 -17.02 -8.19 -2.15
C VAL A 73 -17.28 -9.57 -2.75
N ASP A 74 -16.81 -9.83 -3.98
CA ASP A 74 -16.92 -11.14 -4.63
C ASP A 74 -15.80 -12.11 -4.22
N GLY A 75 -14.86 -11.64 -3.40
CA GLY A 75 -13.72 -12.41 -2.90
C GLY A 75 -12.48 -12.34 -3.79
N THR A 76 -12.50 -11.51 -4.84
CA THR A 76 -11.29 -11.23 -5.62
C THR A 76 -10.38 -10.24 -4.90
N ARG A 77 -9.11 -10.26 -5.27
CA ARG A 77 -8.08 -9.31 -4.83
C ARG A 77 -7.41 -8.71 -6.05
N ASP A 78 -7.13 -7.42 -6.00
CA ASP A 78 -6.31 -6.70 -6.97
C ASP A 78 -5.23 -5.89 -6.24
N GLU A 79 -4.21 -5.46 -6.98
CA GLU A 79 -3.07 -4.72 -6.46
C GLU A 79 -2.86 -3.47 -7.33
N ILE A 80 -2.88 -2.31 -6.68
CA ILE A 80 -2.63 -1.03 -7.32
C ILE A 80 -1.25 -0.55 -6.89
N GLU A 81 -0.35 -0.40 -7.86
CA GLU A 81 0.96 0.21 -7.68
C GLU A 81 0.87 1.70 -8.00
N ILE A 82 1.25 2.54 -7.04
CA ILE A 82 1.31 4.00 -7.22
C ILE A 82 2.76 4.48 -7.08
N GLU A 83 3.22 5.35 -7.98
CA GLU A 83 4.56 5.93 -7.89
C GLU A 83 4.68 6.75 -6.60
N LEU A 84 5.78 6.56 -5.86
CA LEU A 84 6.06 7.32 -4.65
C LEU A 84 6.25 8.82 -4.97
N ASP A 85 5.76 9.67 -4.08
CA ASP A 85 5.78 11.14 -4.21
C ASP A 85 5.00 11.67 -5.43
N SER A 86 4.19 10.82 -6.08
CA SER A 86 3.22 11.24 -7.09
C SER A 86 2.10 12.06 -6.47
N GLU A 87 1.34 12.78 -7.30
CA GLU A 87 0.16 13.53 -6.84
C GLU A 87 -0.85 12.62 -6.12
N LEU A 88 -1.00 11.38 -6.59
CA LEU A 88 -1.88 10.37 -5.99
C LEU A 88 -1.35 9.89 -4.63
N ASP A 89 -0.06 9.56 -4.53
CA ASP A 89 0.57 9.14 -3.27
C ASP A 89 0.48 10.24 -2.20
N GLU A 90 0.75 11.49 -2.57
CA GLU A 90 0.64 12.65 -1.68
C GLU A 90 -0.82 12.95 -1.27
N ALA A 91 -1.78 12.74 -2.17
CA ALA A 91 -3.20 12.88 -1.85
C ALA A 91 -3.66 11.80 -0.86
N LEU A 92 -3.26 10.55 -1.08
CA LEU A 92 -3.57 9.43 -0.19
C LEU A 92 -2.91 9.61 1.18
N LYS A 93 -1.63 10.02 1.25
CA LYS A 93 -0.95 10.41 2.51
C LYS A 93 -1.78 11.43 3.30
N ARG A 94 -2.23 12.52 2.65
CA ARG A 94 -2.98 13.58 3.34
C ARG A 94 -4.35 13.13 3.82
N LEU A 95 -5.01 12.26 3.06
CA LEU A 95 -6.34 11.76 3.40
C LEU A 95 -6.27 10.72 4.52
N LEU A 96 -5.24 9.87 4.48
CA LEU A 96 -5.06 8.77 5.41
C LEU A 96 -4.32 9.19 6.69
N GLY A 97 -3.56 10.28 6.69
CA GLY A 97 -2.86 10.81 7.86
C GLY A 97 -1.62 10.00 8.18
#